data_AF-A0A1V6UPA9-F1
#
_entry.id   AF-A0A1V6UPA9-F1
#
_cell.length_a   1.000
_cell.length_b   1.000
_cell.length_c   1.000
_cell.angle_alpha   90.00
_cell.angle_beta   90.00
_cell.angle_gamma   90.00
#
_symmetry.space_group_name_H-M   'P 1'
#
loop_
_entity.id
_entity.type
_entity.pdbx_description
1 polymer ?
#
loop_
_entity_poly.entity_id
_entity_poly.type
_entity_poly.pdbx_seq_one_letter_code
_entity_poly.pdbx_strand_id
1 'polypeptide(L)'
;MSVQLVDQWENGNYTTHKRLIKYYIDKEDPSDAVDGILHLSELLILSNQLIEAHLIASAVYRLVNDGRFADTGDSLDSRTYLPITLDIFWTSWISGQQWDKYRECTRTGWMLEHVGLAEPESPSSTWRETDDPAMLAMCVRLLAKTTTPGTYPPAHLAREALEAAQKLYAKPDTPKEECGWGPEKPKRQSYLLYRRLIVDLAIRLGELQSAADILGQGLRQDSFTNGGELRDFLLVPGIYNVLLLLALSEKESNHFFISKEDAVVMWALHPSKVGWKELLDRLAEGAWRAHPKKCQGMGMKHAMDLLYEPATEEEIAAAEDKVGELPADFKEMLRVANGFKGGWHFFAGGIAGIQSITTDEGGNAESGYLHYDEDLAGIKCEIIQLQAGTICDSYRHFIIPPRYWKEGRMKAGKEVKDGEYQYWHWAFWEGSGIFHWESARDLVCSCGEEVEEMIEMGIEEDWESCSDLDSGAS
;
A
#
# COMPACT_ATOMS: atom_id res chain seq x y z
N MET A 1 11.43 -11.43 15.38
CA MET A 1 10.24 -10.78 15.94
C MET A 1 9.59 -10.03 14.80
N SER A 2 8.54 -10.60 14.21
CA SER A 2 7.78 -9.97 13.12
C SER A 2 7.01 -8.77 13.68
N VAL A 3 7.00 -7.69 12.92
CA VAL A 3 6.39 -6.42 13.33
C VAL A 3 4.93 -6.42 12.88
N GLN A 4 4.03 -6.48 13.84
CA GLN A 4 2.60 -6.28 13.63
C GLN A 4 2.33 -4.77 13.62
N LEU A 5 1.85 -4.24 12.49
CA LEU A 5 1.23 -2.90 12.42
C LEU A 5 -0.26 -3.09 12.65
N VAL A 6 -0.84 -2.31 13.56
CA VAL A 6 -2.27 -2.33 13.85
C VAL A 6 -2.90 -1.15 13.14
N ASP A 7 -3.58 -1.40 12.03
CA ASP A 7 -4.49 -0.43 11.43
C ASP A 7 -5.92 -0.77 11.86
N GLN A 8 -6.63 0.21 12.44
CA GLN A 8 -8.00 0.04 12.95
C GLN A 8 -8.98 0.82 12.09
N TRP A 9 -9.27 0.31 10.89
CA TRP A 9 -10.51 0.63 10.17
C TRP A 9 -11.30 -0.67 9.94
N GLU A 10 -12.54 -0.65 10.46
CA GLU A 10 -13.63 -1.62 10.37
C GLU A 10 -13.30 -3.04 9.88
N ASN A 11 -12.84 -3.86 10.83
CA ASN A 11 -12.83 -5.33 10.93
C ASN A 11 -11.45 -5.75 11.42
N GLY A 12 -11.36 -6.25 12.65
CA GLY A 12 -10.11 -6.57 13.36
C GLY A 12 -9.25 -7.66 12.74
N ASN A 13 -8.80 -7.47 11.49
CA ASN A 13 -7.83 -8.28 10.80
C ASN A 13 -6.46 -7.62 10.94
N TYR A 14 -5.59 -8.26 11.70
CA TYR A 14 -4.18 -7.89 11.85
C TYR A 14 -3.48 -7.99 10.47
N THR A 15 -3.02 -6.86 9.92
CA THR A 15 -2.37 -6.79 8.60
C THR A 15 -0.85 -6.58 8.72
N THR A 16 -0.07 -7.36 7.97
CA THR A 16 1.40 -7.23 7.89
C THR A 16 1.80 -6.18 6.84
N HIS A 17 3.05 -5.72 6.86
CA HIS A 17 3.57 -4.62 6.01
C HIS A 17 3.40 -4.87 4.50
N LYS A 18 3.49 -6.13 4.04
CA LYS A 18 3.29 -6.51 2.62
C LYS A 18 1.82 -6.50 2.21
N ARG A 19 0.91 -6.90 3.12
CA ARG A 19 -0.55 -6.76 2.91
C ARG A 19 -0.97 -5.30 2.76
N LEU A 20 -0.32 -4.35 3.45
CA LEU A 20 -0.60 -2.93 3.27
C LEU A 20 -0.35 -2.48 1.82
N ILE A 21 0.78 -2.88 1.23
CA ILE A 21 1.17 -2.49 -0.13
C ILE A 21 0.19 -3.07 -1.16
N LYS A 22 -0.06 -4.38 -1.11
CA LYS A 22 -1.01 -5.03 -2.02
C LYS A 22 -2.42 -4.50 -1.82
N TYR A 23 -2.84 -4.26 -0.58
CA TYR A 23 -4.13 -3.63 -0.28
C TYR A 23 -4.25 -2.23 -0.87
N TYR A 24 -3.15 -1.48 -0.97
CA TYR A 24 -3.14 -0.14 -1.53
C TYR A 24 -2.87 -0.08 -3.03
N ILE A 25 -2.30 -1.12 -3.64
CA ILE A 25 -1.97 -1.15 -5.09
C ILE A 25 -3.01 -1.97 -5.88
N ASP A 26 -3.45 -3.13 -5.35
CA ASP A 26 -4.44 -4.01 -5.96
C ASP A 26 -5.85 -3.66 -5.47
N LYS A 27 -6.30 -2.44 -5.78
CA LYS A 27 -7.71 -2.06 -5.63
C LYS A 27 -8.38 -2.16 -6.99
N GLU A 28 -9.56 -2.80 -7.03
CA GLU A 28 -10.42 -2.82 -8.22
C GLU A 28 -10.83 -1.40 -8.65
N ASP A 29 -10.88 -0.46 -7.70
CA ASP A 29 -11.07 0.97 -7.95
C ASP A 29 -9.72 1.73 -7.94
N PRO A 30 -9.33 2.33 -9.06
CA PRO A 30 -8.28 3.34 -9.16
C PRO A 30 -8.20 4.39 -8.05
N SER A 31 -9.34 4.93 -7.61
CA SER A 31 -9.39 5.97 -6.59
C SER A 31 -8.93 5.43 -5.24
N ASP A 32 -9.39 4.23 -4.89
CA ASP A 32 -8.99 3.54 -3.66
C ASP A 32 -7.49 3.18 -3.68
N ALA A 33 -6.96 2.82 -4.86
CA ALA A 33 -5.52 2.57 -5.01
C ALA A 33 -4.70 3.84 -4.78
N VAL A 34 -5.12 4.95 -5.39
CA VAL A 34 -4.44 6.26 -5.23
C VAL A 34 -4.45 6.71 -3.77
N ASP A 35 -5.60 6.65 -3.10
CA ASP A 35 -5.73 7.01 -1.69
C ASP A 35 -4.88 6.11 -0.79
N GLY A 36 -4.85 4.82 -1.12
CA GLY A 36 -4.00 3.86 -0.43
C GLY A 36 -2.51 4.15 -0.53
N ILE A 37 -2.03 4.43 -1.74
CA ILE A 37 -0.61 4.69 -1.98
C ILE A 37 -0.20 6.06 -1.41
N LEU A 38 -1.11 7.04 -1.41
CA LEU A 38 -0.90 8.30 -0.69
C LEU A 38 -0.75 8.04 0.81
N HIS A 39 -1.64 7.25 1.41
CA HIS A 39 -1.53 6.89 2.81
C HIS A 39 -0.21 6.17 3.13
N LEU A 40 0.22 5.24 2.29
CA LEU A 40 1.52 4.57 2.42
C LEU A 40 2.69 5.56 2.39
N SER A 41 2.63 6.55 1.49
CA SER A 41 3.63 7.62 1.41
C SER A 41 3.66 8.45 2.70
N GLU A 42 2.51 8.71 3.30
CA GLU A 42 2.42 9.42 4.58
C GLU A 42 3.04 8.62 5.74
N LEU A 43 2.80 7.29 5.80
CA LEU A 43 3.41 6.40 6.79
C LEU A 43 4.95 6.34 6.66
N LEU A 44 5.45 6.34 5.42
CA LEU A 44 6.89 6.40 5.16
C LEU A 44 7.48 7.75 5.58
N ILE A 45 6.77 8.86 5.35
CA ILE A 45 7.16 10.19 5.84
C ILE A 45 7.23 10.21 7.37
N LEU A 46 6.24 9.64 8.07
CA LEU A 46 6.28 9.50 9.54
C LEU A 46 7.48 8.72 10.04
N SER A 47 7.93 7.75 9.25
CA SER A 47 9.07 6.89 9.55
C SER A 47 10.40 7.48 9.07
N ASN A 48 10.39 8.73 8.58
CA ASN A 48 11.54 9.42 8.02
C ASN A 48 12.19 8.69 6.81
N GLN A 49 11.41 7.92 6.06
CA GLN A 49 11.81 7.26 4.81
C GLN A 49 11.45 8.17 3.63
N LEU A 50 12.01 9.38 3.63
CA LEU A 50 11.59 10.48 2.73
C LEU A 50 11.89 10.18 1.25
N ILE A 51 12.95 9.41 0.97
CA ILE A 51 13.33 9.04 -0.40
C ILE A 51 12.30 8.06 -0.95
N GLU A 52 11.96 7.03 -0.17
CA GLU A 52 11.00 5.99 -0.51
C GLU A 52 9.59 6.58 -0.67
N ALA A 53 9.17 7.44 0.26
CA ALA A 53 7.91 8.17 0.15
C ALA A 53 7.84 9.04 -1.12
N HIS A 54 8.93 9.75 -1.44
CA HIS A 54 8.99 10.58 -2.64
C HIS A 54 8.92 9.74 -3.92
N LEU A 55 9.59 8.58 -3.96
CA LEU A 55 9.56 7.68 -5.10
C LEU A 55 8.14 7.12 -5.35
N ILE A 56 7.45 6.69 -4.29
CA ILE A 56 6.08 6.16 -4.36
C ILE A 56 5.11 7.26 -4.82
N ALA A 57 5.09 8.41 -4.15
CA ALA A 57 4.23 9.53 -4.53
C ALA A 57 4.48 10.01 -5.97
N SER A 58 5.75 10.03 -6.40
CA SER A 58 6.11 10.41 -7.77
C SER A 58 5.71 9.37 -8.81
N ALA A 59 5.69 8.08 -8.45
CA ALA A 59 5.21 7.02 -9.33
C ALA A 59 3.70 7.12 -9.55
N VAL A 60 2.92 7.33 -8.49
CA VAL A 60 1.47 7.58 -8.59
C VAL A 60 1.18 8.81 -9.43
N TYR A 61 1.90 9.91 -9.19
CA TYR A 61 1.71 11.12 -9.96
C TYR A 61 1.93 10.90 -11.46
N ARG A 62 2.95 10.14 -11.85
CA ARG A 62 3.17 9.77 -13.25
C ARG A 62 2.03 8.91 -13.79
N LEU A 63 1.57 7.91 -13.04
CA LEU A 63 0.46 7.04 -13.46
C LEU A 63 -0.85 7.83 -13.67
N VAL A 64 -1.15 8.78 -12.79
CA VAL A 64 -2.32 9.68 -12.89
C VAL A 64 -2.17 10.68 -14.04
N ASN A 65 -0.99 11.28 -14.19
CA ASN A 65 -0.75 12.30 -15.21
C ASN A 65 -0.60 11.73 -16.63
N ASP A 66 -0.17 10.47 -16.75
CA ASP A 66 -0.12 9.71 -18.02
C ASP A 66 -1.53 9.20 -18.44
N GLY A 67 -2.61 9.63 -17.77
CA GLY A 67 -3.98 9.44 -18.23
C GLY A 67 -4.56 8.03 -18.08
N ARG A 68 -3.90 7.13 -17.34
CA ARG A 68 -4.38 5.74 -17.16
C ARG A 68 -5.60 5.59 -16.24
N PHE A 69 -6.06 6.67 -15.61
CA PHE A 69 -7.17 6.67 -14.65
C PHE A 69 -8.37 7.53 -15.10
N ALA A 70 -8.47 7.85 -16.38
CA ALA A 70 -9.45 8.79 -16.92
C ALA A 70 -10.83 8.18 -17.30
N ASP A 71 -11.22 7.03 -16.74
CA ASP A 71 -12.40 6.30 -17.26
C ASP A 71 -13.70 6.48 -16.47
N THR A 72 -13.70 7.24 -15.36
CA THR A 72 -14.91 7.43 -14.54
C THR A 72 -15.42 8.86 -14.48
N GLY A 73 -15.21 9.69 -15.50
CA GLY A 73 -15.94 10.96 -15.69
C GLY A 73 -15.76 12.05 -14.60
N ASP A 74 -15.11 11.74 -13.49
CA ASP A 74 -14.70 12.68 -12.46
C ASP A 74 -13.32 13.19 -12.84
N SER A 75 -13.27 14.43 -13.33
CA SER A 75 -12.00 15.09 -13.56
C SER A 75 -11.27 15.26 -12.23
N LEU A 76 -10.28 14.42 -11.95
CA LEU A 76 -9.23 14.76 -10.98
C LEU A 76 -8.62 16.08 -11.44
N ASP A 77 -8.79 17.16 -10.66
CA ASP A 77 -8.32 18.50 -11.00
C ASP A 77 -6.79 18.49 -11.14
N SER A 78 -6.35 18.37 -12.39
CA SER A 78 -4.95 18.27 -12.82
C SER A 78 -4.11 19.50 -12.49
N ARG A 79 -4.72 20.56 -11.95
CA ARG A 79 -4.01 21.75 -11.44
C ARG A 79 -3.41 21.55 -10.04
N THR A 80 -3.72 20.44 -9.37
CA THR A 80 -3.43 20.30 -7.94
C THR A 80 -2.05 19.70 -7.64
N TYR A 81 -1.28 19.18 -8.62
CA TYR A 81 -0.15 18.28 -8.31
C TYR A 81 1.18 18.57 -9.05
N LEU A 82 1.55 19.84 -9.27
CA LEU A 82 2.88 20.16 -9.82
C LEU A 82 3.84 20.73 -8.77
N PRO A 83 4.82 19.93 -8.33
CA PRO A 83 6.02 20.51 -7.75
C PRO A 83 7.31 19.70 -7.96
N ILE A 84 8.38 20.45 -8.20
CA ILE A 84 9.74 19.96 -8.46
C ILE A 84 10.44 19.44 -7.18
N THR A 85 9.84 19.64 -6.00
CA THR A 85 10.23 19.07 -4.69
C THR A 85 9.03 19.08 -3.73
N LEU A 86 8.92 18.10 -2.81
CA LEU A 86 7.87 18.03 -1.76
C LEU A 86 7.67 19.37 -1.03
N ASP A 87 8.75 20.10 -0.73
CA ASP A 87 8.67 21.42 -0.08
C ASP A 87 7.92 22.50 -0.89
N ILE A 88 7.98 22.45 -2.23
CA ILE A 88 7.33 23.43 -3.12
C ILE A 88 5.84 23.08 -3.34
N PHE A 89 5.51 21.78 -3.33
CA PHE A 89 4.13 21.29 -3.34
C PHE A 89 3.35 21.91 -2.20
N TRP A 90 3.98 21.84 -1.04
CA TRP A 90 3.40 22.20 0.21
C TRP A 90 3.40 23.73 0.35
N THR A 91 4.52 24.43 0.25
CA THR A 91 4.59 25.86 0.59
C THR A 91 3.65 26.84 -0.15
N SER A 92 3.28 26.61 -1.42
CA SER A 92 2.47 27.60 -2.18
C SER A 92 0.95 27.40 -2.09
N TRP A 93 0.47 26.17 -1.89
CA TRP A 93 -0.96 25.82 -1.72
C TRP A 93 -1.43 25.93 -0.25
N ILE A 94 -0.50 25.85 0.70
CA ILE A 94 -0.74 25.58 2.13
C ILE A 94 -1.12 26.80 2.97
N SER A 95 -0.62 28.01 2.73
CA SER A 95 -0.70 29.08 3.74
C SER A 95 -2.13 29.46 4.14
N GLY A 96 -3.06 29.47 3.18
CA GLY A 96 -4.49 29.73 3.43
C GLY A 96 -5.17 28.57 4.17
N GLN A 97 -4.96 27.34 3.71
CA GLN A 97 -5.56 26.15 4.33
C GLN A 97 -5.01 25.87 5.73
N GLN A 98 -3.72 26.15 5.99
CA GLN A 98 -3.13 25.99 7.32
C GLN A 98 -3.73 26.93 8.34
N TRP A 99 -3.98 28.17 7.93
CA TRP A 99 -4.62 29.14 8.80
C TRP A 99 -6.04 28.69 9.15
N ASP A 100 -6.82 28.21 8.17
CA ASP A 100 -8.18 27.73 8.42
C ASP A 100 -8.21 26.51 9.34
N LYS A 101 -7.29 25.56 9.13
CA LYS A 101 -7.15 24.38 10.01
C LYS A 101 -6.68 24.79 11.42
N TYR A 102 -5.73 25.73 11.54
CA TYR A 102 -5.32 26.26 12.86
C TYR A 102 -6.50 26.92 13.59
N ARG A 103 -7.22 27.79 12.86
CA ARG A 103 -8.41 28.48 13.37
C ARG A 103 -9.47 27.48 13.82
N GLU A 104 -9.71 26.43 13.05
CA GLU A 104 -10.61 25.32 13.42
C GLU A 104 -10.20 24.71 14.76
N CYS A 105 -8.91 24.43 14.97
CA CYS A 105 -8.44 23.86 16.22
C CYS A 105 -8.63 24.79 17.44
N THR A 106 -8.74 26.11 17.23
CA THR A 106 -9.00 27.10 18.30
C THR A 106 -10.49 27.43 18.50
N ARG A 107 -11.40 26.82 17.72
CA ARG A 107 -12.84 27.06 17.88
C ARG A 107 -13.34 26.53 19.21
N THR A 108 -14.15 27.32 19.88
CA THR A 108 -14.73 27.07 21.20
C THR A 108 -16.22 26.75 21.15
N GLY A 109 -16.90 27.09 20.04
CA GLY A 109 -18.34 26.84 19.87
C GLY A 109 -18.72 25.36 20.00
N TRP A 110 -17.88 24.45 19.50
CA TRP A 110 -18.09 23.01 19.63
C TRP A 110 -18.14 22.57 21.10
N MET A 111 -17.27 23.13 21.95
CA MET A 111 -17.24 22.81 23.38
C MET A 111 -18.52 23.26 24.10
N LEU A 112 -19.06 24.42 23.72
CA LEU A 112 -20.33 24.89 24.27
C LEU A 112 -21.49 23.98 23.84
N GLU A 113 -21.55 23.63 22.56
CA GLU A 113 -22.65 22.85 21.98
C GLU A 113 -22.66 21.38 22.42
N HIS A 114 -21.48 20.75 22.48
CA HIS A 114 -21.37 19.29 22.67
C HIS A 114 -20.91 18.88 24.07
N VAL A 115 -20.32 19.81 24.83
CA VAL A 115 -19.85 19.59 26.20
C VAL A 115 -20.60 20.47 27.20
N GLY A 116 -21.42 21.43 26.74
CA GLY A 116 -22.16 22.34 27.62
C GLY A 116 -21.25 23.35 28.35
N LEU A 117 -20.03 23.55 27.86
CA LEU A 117 -19.01 24.33 28.58
C LEU A 117 -18.90 25.77 28.05
N ALA A 118 -19.19 26.74 28.92
CA ALA A 118 -19.01 28.16 28.63
C ALA A 118 -17.53 28.58 28.65
N GLU A 119 -17.19 29.62 27.89
CA GLU A 119 -15.86 30.22 27.91
C GLU A 119 -15.60 30.89 29.27
N PRO A 120 -14.47 30.62 29.95
CA PRO A 120 -14.09 31.32 31.17
C PRO A 120 -13.67 32.77 30.88
N GLU A 121 -13.96 33.68 31.81
CA GLU A 121 -13.57 35.09 31.70
C GLU A 121 -12.05 35.30 31.70
N SER A 122 -11.30 34.43 32.41
CA SER A 122 -9.85 34.52 32.53
C SER A 122 -9.17 33.17 32.32
N PRO A 123 -8.94 32.77 31.05
CA PRO A 123 -8.32 31.48 30.73
C PRO A 123 -6.99 31.27 31.46
N SER A 124 -6.14 32.29 31.52
CA SER A 124 -4.82 32.25 32.17
C SER A 124 -4.88 31.89 33.66
N SER A 125 -5.85 32.37 34.43
CA SER A 125 -5.97 31.94 35.84
C SER A 125 -6.70 30.59 35.94
N THR A 126 -7.75 30.40 35.15
CA THR A 126 -8.62 29.22 35.23
C THR A 126 -7.87 27.90 34.99
N TRP A 127 -6.99 27.82 33.99
CA TRP A 127 -6.30 26.55 33.68
C TRP A 127 -5.35 26.08 34.79
N ARG A 128 -4.80 27.04 35.55
CA ARG A 128 -3.86 26.75 36.65
C ARG A 128 -4.58 26.08 37.82
N GLU A 129 -5.81 26.50 38.08
CA GLU A 129 -6.62 26.06 39.22
C GLU A 129 -7.48 24.83 38.91
N THR A 130 -7.93 24.67 37.67
CA THR A 130 -8.81 23.56 37.29
C THR A 130 -8.03 22.27 36.99
N ASP A 131 -8.67 21.14 37.27
CA ASP A 131 -8.25 19.81 36.85
C ASP A 131 -9.21 19.14 35.86
N ASP A 132 -10.29 19.83 35.51
CA ASP A 132 -11.29 19.35 34.56
C ASP A 132 -10.72 19.34 33.12
N PRO A 133 -10.69 18.18 32.44
CA PRO A 133 -10.16 18.07 31.07
C PRO A 133 -10.83 19.01 30.07
N ALA A 134 -12.16 19.20 30.17
CA ALA A 134 -12.89 20.04 29.23
C ALA A 134 -12.54 21.53 29.42
N MET A 135 -12.45 22.00 30.67
CA MET A 135 -12.02 23.36 30.98
C MET A 135 -10.56 23.61 30.60
N LEU A 136 -9.66 22.64 30.82
CA LEU A 136 -8.27 22.73 30.35
C LEU A 136 -8.23 22.90 28.82
N ALA A 137 -8.92 22.06 28.07
CA ALA A 137 -9.00 22.15 26.61
C ALA A 137 -9.60 23.49 26.14
N MET A 138 -10.64 23.99 26.80
CA MET A 138 -11.24 25.30 26.53
C MET A 138 -10.23 26.44 26.75
N CYS A 139 -9.50 26.41 27.85
CA CYS A 139 -8.47 27.42 28.15
C CYS A 139 -7.36 27.41 27.11
N VAL A 140 -6.87 26.23 26.69
CA VAL A 140 -5.86 26.10 25.64
C VAL A 140 -6.36 26.72 24.33
N ARG A 141 -7.57 26.38 23.89
CA ARG A 141 -8.18 26.92 22.68
C ARG A 141 -8.25 28.45 22.72
N LEU A 142 -8.66 29.03 23.85
CA LEU A 142 -8.76 30.48 24.03
C LEU A 142 -7.40 31.18 24.08
N LEU A 143 -6.43 30.62 24.79
CA LEU A 143 -5.07 31.17 24.86
C LEU A 143 -4.36 31.14 23.48
N ALA A 144 -4.69 30.13 22.66
CA ALA A 144 -4.15 29.99 21.31
C ALA A 144 -4.93 30.77 20.23
N LYS A 145 -6.10 31.31 20.55
CA LYS A 145 -7.02 31.97 19.62
C LYS A 145 -6.50 33.36 19.24
N THR A 146 -6.60 33.69 17.95
CA THR A 146 -6.41 35.07 17.48
C THR A 146 -7.64 35.52 16.67
N THR A 147 -7.86 36.83 16.65
CA THR A 147 -8.99 37.43 15.93
C THR A 147 -8.60 37.92 14.53
N THR A 148 -7.30 38.04 14.24
CA THR A 148 -6.78 38.51 12.96
C THR A 148 -6.37 37.32 12.09
N PRO A 149 -6.93 37.16 10.88
CA PRO A 149 -6.55 36.09 9.96
C PRO A 149 -5.04 36.06 9.68
N GLY A 150 -4.46 34.86 9.66
CA GLY A 150 -3.03 34.64 9.41
C GLY A 150 -2.10 35.01 10.57
N THR A 151 -2.63 35.36 11.75
CA THR A 151 -1.83 35.72 12.93
C THR A 151 -1.87 34.66 14.01
N TYR A 152 -0.79 34.56 14.77
CA TYR A 152 -0.62 33.58 15.85
C TYR A 152 -0.55 34.29 17.21
N PRO A 153 -0.89 33.61 18.31
CA PRO A 153 -0.84 34.20 19.63
C PRO A 153 0.58 34.69 19.95
N PRO A 154 0.73 35.78 20.73
CA PRO A 154 2.03 36.18 21.26
C PRO A 154 2.70 35.02 22.00
N ALA A 155 4.05 34.96 21.96
CA ALA A 155 4.82 33.83 22.49
C ALA A 155 4.51 33.48 23.97
N HIS A 156 4.16 34.46 24.80
CA HIS A 156 3.79 34.19 26.20
C HIS A 156 2.45 33.45 26.32
N LEU A 157 1.43 33.81 25.52
CA LEU A 157 0.14 33.10 25.49
C LEU A 157 0.27 31.73 24.83
N ALA A 158 1.08 31.63 23.78
CA ALA A 158 1.40 30.34 23.15
C ALA A 158 2.05 29.37 24.15
N ARG A 159 2.97 29.88 24.99
CA ARG A 159 3.61 29.09 26.06
C ARG A 159 2.62 28.68 27.14
N GLU A 160 1.77 29.59 27.61
CA GLU A 160 0.71 29.24 28.56
C GLU A 160 -0.26 28.20 27.99
N ALA A 161 -0.62 28.31 26.72
CA ALA A 161 -1.45 27.32 26.04
C ALA A 161 -0.77 25.94 25.97
N LEU A 162 0.53 25.90 25.68
CA LEU A 162 1.30 24.65 25.66
C LEU A 162 1.39 24.00 27.05
N GLU A 163 1.66 24.78 28.09
CA GLU A 163 1.69 24.30 29.48
C GLU A 163 0.34 23.72 29.92
N ALA A 164 -0.76 24.43 29.61
CA ALA A 164 -2.11 23.96 29.90
C ALA A 164 -2.45 22.67 29.12
N ALA A 165 -1.99 22.54 27.87
CA ALA A 165 -2.18 21.34 27.08
C ALA A 165 -1.34 20.16 27.60
N GLN A 166 -0.11 20.39 28.05
CA GLN A 166 0.71 19.37 28.69
C GLN A 166 0.05 18.88 29.99
N LYS A 167 -0.54 19.78 30.78
CA LYS A 167 -1.34 19.42 31.97
C LYS A 167 -2.55 18.54 31.60
N LEU A 168 -3.21 18.82 30.49
CA LEU A 168 -4.30 17.99 29.97
C LEU A 168 -3.81 16.59 29.57
N TYR A 169 -2.80 16.51 28.70
CA TYR A 169 -2.32 15.25 28.12
C TYR A 169 -1.49 14.38 29.08
N ALA A 170 -1.07 14.92 30.22
CA ALA A 170 -0.49 14.14 31.31
C ALA A 170 -1.53 13.30 32.06
N LYS A 171 -2.83 13.61 31.92
CA LYS A 171 -3.90 12.83 32.55
C LYS A 171 -4.13 11.53 31.77
N PRO A 172 -4.51 10.43 32.43
CA PRO A 172 -4.99 9.23 31.75
C PRO A 172 -6.21 9.56 30.91
N ASP A 173 -6.29 8.96 29.73
CA ASP A 173 -7.40 9.16 28.82
C ASP A 173 -8.60 8.27 29.22
N THR A 174 -9.81 8.69 28.87
CA THR A 174 -11.01 7.87 29.13
C THR A 174 -11.01 6.68 28.17
N PRO A 175 -11.32 5.44 28.62
CA PRO A 175 -11.49 4.30 27.73
C PRO A 175 -12.49 4.59 26.60
N LYS A 176 -12.21 4.09 25.40
CA LYS A 176 -13.01 4.39 24.19
C LYS A 176 -14.46 3.91 24.34
N GLU A 177 -14.66 2.81 25.05
CA GLU A 177 -15.94 2.15 25.29
C GLU A 177 -16.85 2.96 26.25
N GLU A 178 -16.25 3.79 27.09
CA GLU A 178 -16.97 4.65 28.04
C GLU A 178 -17.35 6.01 27.42
N CYS A 179 -16.70 6.37 26.31
CA CYS A 179 -16.95 7.61 25.59
C CYS A 179 -18.27 7.55 24.81
N GLY A 180 -18.91 8.70 24.62
CA GLY A 180 -20.15 8.75 23.85
C GLY A 180 -20.53 10.17 23.43
N TRP A 181 -21.63 10.27 22.69
CA TRP A 181 -22.17 11.53 22.20
C TRP A 181 -23.01 12.25 23.28
N GLY A 182 -22.97 13.59 23.29
CA GLY A 182 -23.71 14.45 24.22
C GLY A 182 -22.90 14.90 25.45
N PRO A 183 -23.35 15.96 26.15
CA PRO A 183 -22.59 16.64 27.20
C PRO A 183 -22.35 15.78 28.45
N GLU A 184 -23.26 14.85 28.73
CA GLU A 184 -23.20 13.98 29.92
C GLU A 184 -22.21 12.83 29.81
N LYS A 185 -21.72 12.55 28.59
CA LYS A 185 -20.81 11.43 28.31
C LYS A 185 -19.36 11.90 28.38
N PRO A 186 -18.45 11.13 29.00
CA PRO A 186 -17.05 11.50 29.03
C PRO A 186 -16.49 11.53 27.60
N LYS A 187 -15.46 12.36 27.42
CA LYS A 187 -14.78 12.56 26.15
C LYS A 187 -13.31 12.24 26.34
N ARG A 188 -12.72 11.58 25.35
CA ARG A 188 -11.25 11.50 25.27
C ARG A 188 -10.67 12.89 25.09
N GLN A 189 -9.45 13.07 25.55
CA GLN A 189 -8.72 14.33 25.45
C GLN A 189 -8.54 14.75 23.98
N SER A 190 -8.38 13.79 23.07
CA SER A 190 -8.28 14.02 21.62
C SER A 190 -9.54 14.67 21.02
N TYR A 191 -10.73 14.33 21.53
CA TYR A 191 -11.98 15.01 21.13
C TYR A 191 -12.08 16.43 21.69
N LEU A 192 -11.55 16.67 22.89
CA LEU A 192 -11.63 17.98 23.54
C LEU A 192 -10.62 18.96 22.95
N LEU A 193 -9.42 18.49 22.61
CA LEU A 193 -8.32 19.30 22.11
C LEU A 193 -7.57 18.58 20.99
N TYR A 194 -7.57 19.20 19.81
CA TYR A 194 -6.85 18.72 18.65
C TYR A 194 -5.34 18.75 18.89
N ARG A 195 -4.68 17.59 18.82
CA ARG A 195 -3.21 17.48 18.98
C ARG A 195 -2.45 18.32 17.97
N ARG A 196 -3.00 18.55 16.77
CA ARG A 196 -2.43 19.43 15.73
C ARG A 196 -2.15 20.84 16.24
N LEU A 197 -3.05 21.42 17.04
CA LEU A 197 -2.86 22.76 17.61
C LEU A 197 -1.59 22.82 18.45
N ILE A 198 -1.36 21.78 19.26
CA ILE A 198 -0.32 21.77 20.27
C ILE A 198 1.03 21.46 19.65
N VAL A 199 1.05 20.57 18.64
CA VAL A 199 2.21 20.35 17.78
C VAL A 199 2.62 21.65 17.07
N ASP A 200 1.66 22.38 16.46
CA ASP A 200 1.95 23.65 15.78
C ASP A 200 2.49 24.72 16.76
N LEU A 201 1.86 24.88 17.93
CA LEU A 201 2.34 25.82 18.96
C LEU A 201 3.75 25.47 19.44
N ALA A 202 4.02 24.20 19.73
CA ALA A 202 5.33 23.74 20.18
C ALA A 202 6.40 23.99 19.12
N ILE A 203 6.12 23.72 17.84
CA ILE A 203 7.05 24.01 16.73
C ILE A 203 7.35 25.51 16.64
N ARG A 204 6.33 26.37 16.73
CA ARG A 204 6.50 27.84 16.68
C ARG A 204 7.31 28.39 17.85
N LEU A 205 7.21 27.75 19.01
CA LEU A 205 8.01 28.08 20.19
C LEU A 205 9.44 27.50 20.13
N GLY A 206 9.74 26.66 19.14
CA GLY A 206 11.01 25.94 19.02
C GLY A 206 11.13 24.72 19.95
N GLU A 207 10.03 24.30 20.58
CA GLU A 207 9.96 23.15 21.49
C GLU A 207 9.72 21.84 20.72
N LEU A 208 10.66 21.49 19.85
CA LEU A 208 10.51 20.37 18.91
C LEU A 208 10.34 19.01 19.61
N GLN A 209 11.00 18.79 20.76
CA GLN A 209 10.82 17.56 21.53
C GLN A 209 9.41 17.46 22.12
N SER A 210 8.88 18.56 22.68
CA SER A 210 7.49 18.62 23.16
C SER A 210 6.51 18.31 22.02
N ALA A 211 6.77 18.81 20.82
CA ALA A 211 5.97 18.50 19.64
C ALA A 211 6.02 17.01 19.27
N ALA A 212 7.22 16.40 19.31
CA ALA A 212 7.42 14.97 19.02
C ALA A 212 6.72 14.07 20.05
N ASP A 213 6.82 14.41 21.34
CA ASP A 213 6.21 13.64 22.41
C ASP A 213 4.67 13.65 22.33
N ILE A 214 4.09 14.82 22.05
CA ILE A 214 2.62 14.99 21.91
C ILE A 214 2.11 14.28 20.65
N LEU A 215 2.85 14.37 19.54
CA LEU A 215 2.53 13.66 18.31
C LEU A 215 2.59 12.15 18.55
N GLY A 216 3.70 11.63 19.09
CA GLY A 216 3.88 10.21 19.37
C GLY A 216 2.85 9.65 20.34
N GLN A 217 2.45 10.42 21.36
CA GLN A 217 1.33 10.04 22.22
C GLN A 217 0.02 9.87 21.43
N GLY A 218 -0.26 10.79 20.50
CA GLY A 218 -1.42 10.68 19.61
C GLY A 218 -1.38 9.46 18.70
N LEU A 219 -0.21 9.15 18.13
CA LEU A 219 -0.03 7.96 17.30
C LEU A 219 -0.36 6.67 18.05
N ARG A 220 0.11 6.56 19.30
CA ARG A 220 -0.12 5.36 20.13
C ARG A 220 -1.55 5.24 20.63
N GLN A 221 -2.23 6.35 20.91
CA GLN A 221 -3.51 6.35 21.62
C GLN A 221 -4.73 6.45 20.71
N ASP A 222 -4.59 7.10 19.55
CA ASP A 222 -5.72 7.52 18.73
C ASP A 222 -5.57 7.14 17.25
N SER A 223 -4.39 6.73 16.77
CA SER A 223 -4.15 6.36 15.36
C SER A 223 -4.79 7.35 14.37
N PHE A 224 -4.73 8.66 14.67
CA PHE A 224 -5.35 9.76 13.91
C PHE A 224 -6.90 9.84 13.89
N THR A 225 -7.61 8.90 14.49
CA THR A 225 -9.08 8.74 14.32
C THR A 225 -9.94 9.91 14.80
N ASN A 226 -9.44 10.82 15.66
CA ASN A 226 -10.28 11.83 16.32
C ASN A 226 -9.63 13.21 16.42
N GLY A 227 -9.04 13.71 15.32
CA GLY A 227 -8.69 15.13 15.32
C GLY A 227 -7.78 15.72 14.24
N GLY A 228 -7.61 15.01 13.13
CA GLY A 228 -6.87 15.49 11.98
C GLY A 228 -6.33 14.30 11.21
N GLU A 229 -6.53 14.31 9.89
CA GLU A 229 -5.87 13.36 9.00
C GLU A 229 -4.35 13.53 9.16
N LEU A 230 -3.59 12.45 9.02
CA LEU A 230 -2.12 12.51 9.04
C LEU A 230 -1.60 13.58 8.08
N ARG A 231 -2.20 13.66 6.88
CA ARG A 231 -2.03 14.76 5.95
C ARG A 231 -2.02 16.13 6.61
N ASP A 232 -3.02 16.47 7.42
CA ASP A 232 -3.15 17.79 8.07
C ASP A 232 -1.98 18.13 9.01
N PHE A 233 -1.30 17.12 9.58
CA PHE A 233 -0.09 17.30 10.39
C PHE A 233 1.15 17.49 9.52
N LEU A 234 1.27 16.77 8.40
CA LEU A 234 2.39 16.89 7.47
C LEU A 234 2.48 18.28 6.81
N LEU A 235 1.40 19.06 6.86
CA LEU A 235 1.34 20.43 6.35
C LEU A 235 1.81 21.48 7.37
N VAL A 236 2.04 21.12 8.64
CA VAL A 236 2.46 22.09 9.67
C VAL A 236 3.88 22.56 9.38
N PRO A 237 4.13 23.88 9.24
CA PRO A 237 5.48 24.38 8.98
C PRO A 237 6.46 23.96 10.08
N GLY A 238 7.52 23.25 9.71
CA GLY A 238 8.54 22.74 10.63
C GLY A 238 8.30 21.30 11.13
N ILE A 239 7.22 20.64 10.70
CA ILE A 239 6.90 19.26 11.10
C ILE A 239 8.00 18.25 10.75
N TYR A 240 8.70 18.39 9.63
CA TYR A 240 9.78 17.46 9.24
C TYR A 240 10.92 17.38 10.27
N ASN A 241 11.20 18.47 10.99
CA ASN A 241 12.17 18.45 12.10
C ASN A 241 11.66 17.65 13.31
N VAL A 242 10.35 17.66 13.53
CA VAL A 242 9.68 16.86 14.56
C VAL A 242 9.65 15.38 14.16
N LEU A 243 9.37 15.07 12.89
CA LEU A 243 9.37 13.69 12.38
C LEU A 243 10.73 13.02 12.50
N LEU A 244 11.83 13.77 12.32
CA LEU A 244 13.18 13.28 12.58
C LEU A 244 13.35 12.81 14.04
N LEU A 245 12.92 13.64 15.01
CA LEU A 245 12.99 13.30 16.44
C LEU A 245 12.09 12.11 16.78
N LEU A 246 10.91 12.08 16.16
CA LEU A 246 9.95 11.00 16.33
C LEU A 246 10.53 9.67 15.83
N ALA A 247 11.12 9.65 14.63
CA ALA A 247 11.72 8.46 14.03
C ALA A 247 12.96 7.95 14.79
N LEU A 248 13.73 8.82 15.44
CA LEU A 248 14.87 8.42 16.28
C LEU A 248 14.46 7.55 17.48
N SER A 249 13.22 7.68 17.94
CA SER A 249 12.68 6.88 19.05
C SER A 249 11.89 5.65 18.55
N GLU A 250 12.00 5.35 17.25
CA GLU A 250 11.46 4.18 16.56
C GLU A 250 10.02 3.86 16.99
N LYS A 251 9.75 2.61 17.40
CA LYS A 251 8.42 2.15 17.81
C LYS A 251 7.98 2.62 19.18
N GLU A 252 8.91 3.08 20.02
CA GLU A 252 8.54 3.57 21.35
C GLU A 252 7.71 4.84 21.23
N SER A 253 8.07 5.74 20.31
CA SER A 253 7.38 7.00 20.02
C SER A 253 6.38 6.90 18.85
N ASN A 254 6.68 6.11 17.82
CA ASN A 254 5.90 6.01 16.60
C ASN A 254 5.43 4.56 16.38
N HIS A 255 4.17 4.29 16.73
CA HIS A 255 3.58 2.97 16.52
C HIS A 255 3.60 2.53 15.04
N PHE A 256 3.65 3.50 14.11
CA PHE A 256 3.68 3.30 12.68
C PHE A 256 5.10 3.28 12.09
N PHE A 257 6.14 3.15 12.92
CA PHE A 257 7.52 3.19 12.44
C PHE A 257 7.86 2.03 11.51
N ILE A 258 8.25 2.37 10.29
CA ILE A 258 8.76 1.49 9.24
C ILE A 258 10.29 1.62 9.20
N SER A 259 11.00 0.51 9.40
CA SER A 259 12.45 0.50 9.30
C SER A 259 12.91 0.77 7.86
N LYS A 260 14.18 1.17 7.69
CA LYS A 260 14.70 1.40 6.34
C LYS A 260 14.75 0.11 5.53
N GLU A 261 15.12 -0.99 6.18
CA GLU A 261 15.15 -2.32 5.57
C GLU A 261 13.74 -2.72 5.09
N ASP A 262 12.72 -2.49 5.92
CA ASP A 262 11.33 -2.75 5.55
C ASP A 262 10.89 -1.82 4.42
N ALA A 263 11.17 -0.52 4.48
CA ALA A 263 10.85 0.45 3.43
C ALA A 263 11.54 0.13 2.08
N VAL A 264 12.74 -0.45 2.12
CA VAL A 264 13.45 -0.94 0.94
C VAL A 264 12.82 -2.23 0.42
N VAL A 265 12.47 -3.19 1.28
CA VAL A 265 11.74 -4.42 0.88
C VAL A 265 10.37 -4.07 0.27
N MET A 266 9.69 -3.07 0.83
CA MET A 266 8.45 -2.50 0.33
C MET A 266 8.56 -1.97 -1.11
N TRP A 267 9.78 -1.64 -1.57
CA TRP A 267 10.07 -1.20 -2.93
C TRP A 267 10.89 -2.24 -3.74
N ALA A 268 11.44 -3.27 -3.09
CA ALA A 268 12.42 -4.18 -3.66
C ALA A 268 11.83 -5.15 -4.70
N LEU A 269 10.50 -5.27 -4.77
CA LEU A 269 9.85 -6.11 -5.77
C LEU A 269 9.51 -5.36 -7.07
N HIS A 270 9.89 -4.09 -7.18
CA HIS A 270 9.80 -3.39 -8.45
C HIS A 270 10.63 -4.14 -9.51
N PRO A 271 10.02 -4.56 -10.65
CA PRO A 271 10.67 -5.37 -11.68
C PRO A 271 12.05 -4.85 -12.15
N SER A 272 12.32 -3.56 -12.00
CA SER A 272 13.59 -2.94 -12.39
C SER A 272 14.77 -3.08 -11.39
N LYS A 273 14.58 -3.63 -10.19
CA LYS A 273 15.61 -3.63 -9.12
C LYS A 273 16.19 -4.99 -8.72
N VAL A 274 15.55 -6.10 -9.07
CA VAL A 274 15.99 -7.47 -8.73
C VAL A 274 16.31 -8.25 -10.01
N GLY A 275 17.40 -8.99 -10.07
CA GLY A 275 17.70 -9.81 -11.26
C GLY A 275 16.78 -11.03 -11.37
N TRP A 276 16.58 -11.58 -12.58
CA TRP A 276 15.79 -12.81 -12.80
C TRP A 276 16.22 -13.97 -11.92
N LYS A 277 17.53 -14.17 -11.75
CA LYS A 277 18.08 -15.22 -10.90
C LYS A 277 17.64 -15.08 -9.44
N GLU A 278 17.79 -13.90 -8.87
CA GLU A 278 17.40 -13.64 -7.48
C GLU A 278 15.88 -13.81 -7.29
N LEU A 279 15.09 -13.35 -8.26
CA LEU A 279 13.63 -13.49 -8.22
C LEU A 279 13.19 -14.96 -8.23
N LEU A 280 13.76 -15.78 -9.12
CA LEU A 280 13.44 -17.20 -9.23
C LEU A 280 13.99 -18.01 -8.04
N ASP A 281 15.17 -17.66 -7.53
CA ASP A 281 15.75 -18.28 -6.33
C ASP A 281 14.84 -18.04 -5.10
N ARG A 282 14.31 -16.82 -4.96
CA ARG A 282 13.34 -16.47 -3.89
C ARG A 282 12.04 -17.22 -4.04
N LEU A 283 11.49 -17.31 -5.25
CA LEU A 283 10.28 -18.10 -5.53
C LEU A 283 10.48 -19.57 -5.12
N ALA A 284 11.62 -20.16 -5.50
CA ALA A 284 11.98 -21.54 -5.18
C ALA A 284 12.12 -21.79 -3.68
N GLU A 285 12.87 -20.95 -2.98
CA GLU A 285 13.04 -21.01 -1.52
C GLU A 285 11.73 -20.76 -0.79
N GLY A 286 10.93 -19.82 -1.27
CA GLY A 286 9.62 -19.49 -0.73
C GLY A 286 8.67 -20.68 -0.82
N ALA A 287 8.52 -21.25 -2.02
CA ALA A 287 7.65 -22.40 -2.24
C ALA A 287 8.05 -23.62 -1.39
N TRP A 288 9.35 -23.88 -1.27
CA TRP A 288 9.87 -24.99 -0.46
C TRP A 288 9.53 -24.84 1.02
N ARG A 289 9.52 -23.61 1.53
CA ARG A 289 9.22 -23.31 2.94
C ARG A 289 7.72 -23.19 3.21
N ALA A 290 6.96 -22.62 2.28
CA ALA A 290 5.52 -22.46 2.40
C ALA A 290 4.76 -23.79 2.17
N HIS A 291 5.25 -24.64 1.26
CA HIS A 291 4.58 -25.88 0.85
C HIS A 291 5.45 -27.15 1.00
N PRO A 292 6.11 -27.39 2.15
CA PRO A 292 7.12 -28.44 2.27
C PRO A 292 6.59 -29.85 1.98
N LYS A 293 5.37 -30.18 2.45
CA LYS A 293 4.73 -31.49 2.22
C LYS A 293 4.45 -31.73 0.74
N LYS A 294 3.95 -30.72 0.03
CA LYS A 294 3.58 -30.79 -1.38
C LYS A 294 4.83 -30.85 -2.26
N CYS A 295 5.84 -30.03 -1.99
CA CYS A 295 7.14 -30.11 -2.65
C CYS A 295 7.76 -31.51 -2.52
N GLN A 296 7.77 -32.08 -1.30
CA GLN A 296 8.23 -33.45 -1.07
C GLN A 296 7.37 -34.49 -1.79
N GLY A 297 6.05 -34.34 -1.78
CA GLY A 297 5.11 -35.22 -2.50
C GLY A 297 5.32 -35.21 -4.02
N MET A 298 5.81 -34.10 -4.57
CA MET A 298 6.23 -33.99 -5.98
C MET A 298 7.65 -34.51 -6.24
N GLY A 299 8.32 -35.07 -5.23
CA GLY A 299 9.65 -35.65 -5.35
C GLY A 299 10.82 -34.65 -5.32
N MET A 300 10.56 -33.39 -4.93
CA MET A 300 11.62 -32.39 -4.76
C MET A 300 12.45 -32.68 -3.50
N LYS A 301 13.77 -32.52 -3.59
CA LYS A 301 14.74 -32.73 -2.51
C LYS A 301 15.27 -31.43 -1.92
N HIS A 302 15.31 -30.37 -2.72
CA HIS A 302 15.67 -29.02 -2.29
C HIS A 302 14.93 -27.95 -3.11
N ALA A 303 14.89 -26.72 -2.61
CA ALA A 303 14.15 -25.60 -3.21
C ALA A 303 14.36 -25.45 -4.71
N MET A 304 15.61 -25.52 -5.18
CA MET A 304 15.95 -25.32 -6.60
C MET A 304 15.40 -26.41 -7.52
N ASP A 305 14.90 -27.54 -7.00
CA ASP A 305 14.20 -28.55 -7.82
C ASP A 305 12.86 -28.02 -8.36
N LEU A 306 12.38 -26.88 -7.85
CA LEU A 306 11.24 -26.15 -8.39
C LEU A 306 11.52 -25.63 -9.80
N LEU A 307 12.74 -25.15 -10.06
CA LEU A 307 13.10 -24.50 -11.32
C LEU A 307 13.51 -25.56 -12.35
N TYR A 308 13.10 -25.37 -13.62
CA TYR A 308 13.63 -26.19 -14.71
C TYR A 308 14.99 -25.66 -15.14
N GLU A 309 15.80 -26.55 -15.73
CA GLU A 309 17.09 -26.18 -16.31
C GLU A 309 16.91 -25.03 -17.34
N PRO A 310 17.85 -24.08 -17.42
CA PRO A 310 17.78 -22.98 -18.37
C PRO A 310 17.60 -23.45 -19.81
N ALA A 311 16.83 -22.70 -20.61
CA ALA A 311 16.71 -22.94 -22.04
C ALA A 311 17.95 -22.42 -22.78
N THR A 312 18.36 -23.15 -23.80
CA THR A 312 19.38 -22.72 -24.77
C THR A 312 18.80 -21.71 -25.76
N GLU A 313 19.64 -20.89 -26.40
CA GLU A 313 19.18 -19.97 -27.44
C GLU A 313 18.58 -20.74 -28.64
N GLU A 314 19.08 -21.94 -28.93
CA GLU A 314 18.52 -22.80 -29.97
C GLU A 314 17.11 -23.28 -29.64
N GLU A 315 16.83 -23.61 -28.37
CA GLU A 315 15.48 -23.98 -27.92
C GLU A 315 14.53 -22.78 -27.96
N ILE A 316 14.99 -21.60 -27.54
CA ILE A 316 14.21 -20.36 -27.61
C ILE A 316 13.88 -20.02 -29.07
N ALA A 317 14.86 -20.11 -29.98
CA ALA A 317 14.65 -19.87 -31.40
C ALA A 317 13.66 -20.89 -32.01
N ALA A 318 13.77 -22.18 -31.65
CA ALA A 318 12.84 -23.20 -32.11
C ALA A 318 11.41 -22.99 -31.59
N ALA A 319 11.26 -22.45 -30.38
CA ALA A 319 9.96 -22.05 -29.84
C ALA A 319 9.38 -20.84 -30.60
N GLU A 320 10.19 -19.82 -30.88
CA GLU A 320 9.77 -18.65 -31.67
C GLU A 320 9.37 -19.03 -33.10
N ASP A 321 10.08 -19.97 -33.73
CA ASP A 321 9.70 -20.51 -35.05
C ASP A 321 8.33 -21.21 -35.02
N LYS A 322 7.95 -21.78 -33.87
CA LYS A 322 6.71 -22.54 -33.70
C LYS A 322 5.49 -21.66 -33.41
N VAL A 323 5.64 -20.66 -32.54
CA VAL A 323 4.50 -19.87 -32.02
C VAL A 323 4.59 -18.37 -32.28
N GLY A 324 5.65 -17.92 -32.94
CA GLY A 324 5.97 -16.51 -33.14
C GLY A 324 6.84 -15.93 -32.03
N GLU A 325 7.18 -14.65 -32.17
CA GLU A 325 8.07 -13.93 -31.25
C GLU A 325 7.62 -14.02 -29.79
N LEU A 326 8.54 -14.46 -28.94
CA LEU A 326 8.33 -14.52 -27.49
C LEU A 326 8.67 -13.15 -26.86
N PRO A 327 7.94 -12.74 -25.80
CA PRO A 327 8.27 -11.53 -25.07
C PRO A 327 9.71 -11.51 -24.54
N ALA A 328 10.31 -10.32 -24.49
CA ALA A 328 11.72 -10.16 -24.15
C ALA A 328 12.06 -10.59 -22.73
N ASP A 329 11.26 -10.17 -21.75
CA ASP A 329 11.39 -10.52 -20.33
C ASP A 329 11.15 -12.03 -20.11
N PHE A 330 10.19 -12.62 -20.82
CA PHE A 330 9.97 -14.07 -20.79
C PHE A 330 11.19 -14.82 -21.31
N LYS A 331 11.81 -14.37 -22.42
CA LYS A 331 13.08 -14.95 -22.89
C LYS A 331 14.21 -14.80 -21.88
N GLU A 332 14.30 -13.68 -21.18
CA GLU A 332 15.28 -13.50 -20.10
C GLU A 332 15.04 -14.47 -18.93
N MET A 333 13.79 -14.71 -18.55
CA MET A 333 13.44 -15.74 -17.57
C MET A 333 13.91 -17.11 -18.05
N LEU A 334 13.59 -17.49 -19.30
CA LEU A 334 13.94 -18.80 -19.87
C LEU A 334 15.44 -19.09 -19.87
N ARG A 335 16.28 -18.07 -20.05
CA ARG A 335 17.75 -18.16 -19.95
C ARG A 335 18.27 -18.42 -18.54
N VAL A 336 17.44 -18.20 -17.53
CA VAL A 336 17.78 -18.45 -16.12
C VAL A 336 17.11 -19.74 -15.62
N ALA A 337 15.85 -19.96 -15.98
CA ALA A 337 15.12 -21.19 -15.77
C ALA A 337 14.04 -21.32 -16.85
N ASN A 338 13.96 -22.47 -17.52
CA ASN A 338 12.96 -22.75 -18.54
C ASN A 338 11.58 -23.05 -17.91
N GLY A 339 11.08 -22.12 -17.10
CA GLY A 339 9.90 -22.28 -16.26
C GLY A 339 10.20 -22.84 -14.87
N PHE A 340 9.12 -23.17 -14.17
CA PHE A 340 9.14 -23.67 -12.80
C PHE A 340 7.92 -24.53 -12.52
N LYS A 341 8.03 -25.42 -11.54
CA LYS A 341 6.95 -26.30 -11.08
C LYS A 341 6.03 -25.54 -10.13
N GLY A 342 4.73 -25.76 -10.24
CA GLY A 342 3.76 -25.37 -9.22
C GLY A 342 3.23 -26.59 -8.49
N GLY A 343 2.01 -26.50 -7.98
CA GLY A 343 1.29 -27.67 -7.48
C GLY A 343 -0.21 -27.52 -7.69
N TRP A 344 -0.99 -28.49 -7.17
CA TRP A 344 -2.43 -28.54 -7.41
C TRP A 344 -3.21 -27.26 -7.06
N HIS A 345 -2.78 -26.55 -6.01
CA HIS A 345 -3.41 -25.31 -5.54
C HIS A 345 -2.42 -24.14 -5.40
N PHE A 346 -1.20 -24.23 -5.96
CA PHE A 346 -0.27 -23.11 -5.90
C PHE A 346 0.40 -22.89 -7.25
N PHE A 347 0.59 -21.61 -7.60
CA PHE A 347 1.13 -21.12 -8.86
C PHE A 347 0.46 -21.67 -10.12
N ALA A 348 -0.79 -22.13 -10.02
CA ALA A 348 -1.51 -22.71 -11.15
C ALA A 348 -0.71 -23.79 -11.90
N GLY A 349 -0.02 -24.64 -11.13
CA GLY A 349 0.84 -25.70 -11.66
C GLY A 349 2.18 -25.24 -12.25
N GLY A 350 2.49 -23.94 -12.22
CA GLY A 350 3.72 -23.36 -12.75
C GLY A 350 3.80 -23.40 -14.27
N ILE A 351 4.98 -23.21 -14.84
CA ILE A 351 5.24 -23.17 -16.29
C ILE A 351 6.17 -24.33 -16.66
N ALA A 352 5.72 -25.25 -17.53
CA ALA A 352 6.48 -26.43 -17.97
C ALA A 352 7.68 -26.14 -18.88
N GLY A 353 7.89 -24.87 -19.23
CA GLY A 353 8.88 -24.45 -20.21
C GLY A 353 8.37 -24.47 -21.65
N ILE A 354 9.28 -24.18 -22.57
CA ILE A 354 8.95 -23.95 -23.98
C ILE A 354 8.87 -25.22 -24.85
N GLN A 355 9.22 -26.40 -24.34
CA GLN A 355 9.22 -27.64 -25.14
C GLN A 355 7.80 -28.03 -25.59
N SER A 356 6.80 -27.75 -24.77
CA SER A 356 5.39 -28.03 -25.04
C SER A 356 4.60 -26.79 -25.47
N ILE A 357 5.28 -25.69 -25.83
CA ILE A 357 4.60 -24.45 -26.23
C ILE A 357 3.78 -24.67 -27.50
N THR A 358 2.56 -24.15 -27.54
CA THR A 358 1.69 -24.19 -28.72
C THR A 358 0.96 -22.87 -28.89
N THR A 359 0.24 -22.71 -29.99
CA THR A 359 -0.83 -21.71 -30.10
C THR A 359 -2.14 -22.31 -29.55
N ASP A 360 -3.06 -21.47 -29.05
CA ASP A 360 -4.40 -21.94 -28.69
C ASP A 360 -5.20 -22.24 -29.97
N GLU A 361 -5.44 -23.51 -30.21
CA GLU A 361 -6.31 -24.01 -31.29
C GLU A 361 -7.66 -24.51 -30.73
N GLY A 362 -7.81 -24.58 -29.41
CA GLY A 362 -8.89 -25.30 -28.72
C GLY A 362 -9.99 -24.43 -28.13
N GLY A 363 -9.92 -23.10 -28.30
CA GLY A 363 -10.87 -22.16 -27.69
C GLY A 363 -10.70 -22.01 -26.18
N ASN A 364 -9.62 -22.54 -25.60
CA ASN A 364 -9.36 -22.41 -24.16
C ASN A 364 -8.95 -20.98 -23.79
N ALA A 365 -8.53 -20.18 -24.77
CA ALA A 365 -8.23 -18.77 -24.58
C ALA A 365 -9.46 -17.85 -24.74
N GLU A 366 -10.67 -18.40 -24.99
CA GLU A 366 -11.90 -17.60 -25.25
C GLU A 366 -12.19 -16.60 -24.11
N SER A 367 -12.00 -16.99 -22.85
CA SER A 367 -12.15 -16.08 -21.71
C SER A 367 -11.18 -14.89 -21.77
N GLY A 368 -9.94 -15.13 -22.19
CA GLY A 368 -8.94 -14.06 -22.40
C GLY A 368 -9.30 -13.15 -23.58
N TYR A 369 -9.79 -13.74 -24.69
CA TYR A 369 -10.28 -12.96 -25.83
C TYR A 369 -11.42 -12.02 -25.45
N LEU A 370 -12.41 -12.52 -24.71
CA LEU A 370 -13.54 -11.72 -24.26
C LEU A 370 -13.09 -10.61 -23.31
N HIS A 371 -12.14 -10.91 -22.43
CA HIS A 371 -11.58 -9.93 -21.51
C HIS A 371 -10.84 -8.81 -22.24
N TYR A 372 -10.09 -9.13 -23.29
CA TYR A 372 -9.28 -8.17 -24.05
C TYR A 372 -9.90 -7.68 -25.37
N ASP A 373 -11.19 -7.92 -25.63
CA ASP A 373 -11.80 -7.62 -26.93
C ASP A 373 -11.72 -6.12 -27.29
N GLU A 374 -11.92 -5.24 -26.29
CA GLU A 374 -11.81 -3.79 -26.47
C GLU A 374 -10.37 -3.35 -26.77
N ASP A 375 -9.36 -4.03 -26.22
CA ASP A 375 -7.95 -3.75 -26.47
C ASP A 375 -7.48 -4.34 -27.81
N LEU A 376 -8.06 -5.46 -28.23
CA LEU A 376 -7.70 -6.13 -29.47
C LEU A 376 -8.51 -5.62 -30.67
N ALA A 377 -9.59 -4.86 -30.46
CA ALA A 377 -10.46 -4.32 -31.50
C ALA A 377 -10.87 -5.37 -32.55
N GLY A 378 -11.23 -6.57 -32.08
CA GLY A 378 -11.63 -7.71 -32.90
C GLY A 378 -10.54 -8.26 -33.82
N ILE A 379 -9.26 -8.03 -33.53
CA ILE A 379 -8.17 -8.69 -34.26
C ILE A 379 -8.10 -10.16 -33.85
N LYS A 380 -8.00 -11.04 -34.86
CA LYS A 380 -7.72 -12.45 -34.64
C LYS A 380 -6.23 -12.60 -34.31
N CYS A 381 -5.91 -12.95 -33.07
CA CYS A 381 -4.54 -13.20 -32.65
C CYS A 381 -4.22 -14.71 -32.61
N GLU A 382 -2.93 -15.04 -32.63
CA GLU A 382 -2.46 -16.39 -32.33
C GLU A 382 -1.94 -16.34 -30.91
N ILE A 383 -2.79 -16.70 -29.94
CA ILE A 383 -2.44 -16.70 -28.53
C ILE A 383 -1.49 -17.86 -28.27
N ILE A 384 -0.38 -17.57 -27.61
CA ILE A 384 0.57 -18.58 -27.16
C ILE A 384 -0.02 -19.25 -25.93
N GLN A 385 -0.02 -20.57 -25.90
CA GLN A 385 -0.42 -21.39 -24.76
C GLN A 385 0.81 -22.11 -24.18
N LEU A 386 0.99 -21.99 -22.88
CA LEU A 386 2.00 -22.69 -22.09
C LEU A 386 1.32 -23.78 -21.24
N GLN A 387 1.99 -24.92 -21.12
CA GLN A 387 1.53 -26.02 -20.28
C GLN A 387 1.94 -25.78 -18.81
N ALA A 388 1.08 -26.21 -17.89
CA ALA A 388 1.44 -26.25 -16.47
C ALA A 388 2.63 -27.19 -16.22
N GLY A 389 3.59 -26.76 -15.39
CA GLY A 389 4.78 -27.54 -15.05
C GLY A 389 4.49 -28.85 -14.33
N THR A 390 3.42 -28.88 -13.56
CA THR A 390 2.92 -30.07 -12.86
C THR A 390 1.43 -30.26 -13.09
N ILE A 391 0.94 -31.46 -12.75
CA ILE A 391 -0.49 -31.71 -12.64
C ILE A 391 -1.09 -30.68 -11.67
N CYS A 392 -2.11 -29.97 -12.12
CA CYS A 392 -2.81 -28.96 -11.36
C CYS A 392 -4.30 -28.99 -11.67
N ASP A 393 -5.06 -28.08 -11.06
CA ASP A 393 -6.51 -27.94 -11.21
C ASP A 393 -6.94 -27.40 -12.59
N SER A 394 -6.41 -28.01 -13.64
CA SER A 394 -6.69 -27.73 -15.06
C SER A 394 -6.28 -26.34 -15.57
N TYR A 395 -5.44 -25.63 -14.82
CA TYR A 395 -4.92 -24.33 -15.25
C TYR A 395 -4.10 -24.44 -16.52
N ARG A 396 -4.31 -23.45 -17.40
CA ARG A 396 -3.48 -23.18 -18.58
C ARG A 396 -3.01 -21.74 -18.55
N HIS A 397 -1.84 -21.52 -19.11
CA HIS A 397 -1.18 -20.22 -19.15
C HIS A 397 -1.15 -19.70 -20.58
N PHE A 398 -1.35 -18.41 -20.76
CA PHE A 398 -1.56 -17.79 -22.06
C PHE A 398 -0.83 -16.47 -22.18
N ILE A 399 -0.36 -16.18 -23.40
CA ILE A 399 0.33 -14.94 -23.75
C ILE A 399 -0.28 -14.41 -25.05
N ILE A 400 -0.69 -13.14 -25.07
CA ILE A 400 -0.93 -12.41 -26.32
C ILE A 400 0.45 -11.92 -26.80
N PRO A 401 0.96 -12.35 -27.97
CA PRO A 401 2.27 -11.91 -28.45
C PRO A 401 2.36 -10.38 -28.60
N PRO A 402 3.54 -9.75 -28.35
CA PRO A 402 3.70 -8.29 -28.43
C PRO A 402 3.23 -7.70 -29.77
N ARG A 403 3.44 -8.41 -30.88
CA ARG A 403 2.97 -7.98 -32.22
C ARG A 403 1.46 -7.75 -32.26
N TYR A 404 0.68 -8.67 -31.69
CA TYR A 404 -0.78 -8.64 -31.75
C TYR A 404 -1.34 -7.66 -30.73
N TRP A 405 -0.73 -7.56 -29.56
CA TRP A 405 -1.10 -6.55 -28.57
C TRP A 405 -0.93 -5.14 -29.14
N LYS A 406 0.23 -4.87 -29.75
CA LYS A 406 0.51 -3.59 -30.41
C LYS A 406 -0.48 -3.29 -31.52
N GLU A 407 -0.74 -4.25 -32.41
CA GLU A 407 -1.70 -4.09 -33.51
C GLU A 407 -3.11 -3.81 -33.00
N GLY A 408 -3.56 -4.57 -32.00
CA GLY A 408 -4.87 -4.41 -31.35
C GLY A 408 -5.04 -3.03 -30.76
N ARG A 409 -4.12 -2.64 -29.87
CA ARG A 409 -4.16 -1.35 -29.16
C ARG A 409 -4.12 -0.18 -30.13
N MET A 410 -3.26 -0.21 -31.15
CA MET A 410 -3.22 0.82 -32.18
C MET A 410 -4.55 0.93 -32.93
N LYS A 411 -5.18 -0.20 -33.28
CA LYS A 411 -6.48 -0.22 -33.96
C LYS A 411 -7.62 0.26 -33.05
N ALA A 412 -7.55 -0.03 -31.76
CA ALA A 412 -8.44 0.48 -30.72
C ALA A 412 -8.24 1.98 -30.43
N GLY A 413 -7.22 2.63 -31.02
CA GLY A 413 -6.88 4.02 -30.74
C GLY A 413 -6.25 4.24 -29.36
N LYS A 414 -5.72 3.17 -28.75
CA LYS A 414 -5.08 3.20 -27.43
C LYS A 414 -3.56 3.28 -27.57
N GLU A 415 -2.92 3.96 -26.62
CA GLU A 415 -1.45 3.99 -26.54
C GLU A 415 -0.89 2.60 -26.21
N VAL A 416 0.29 2.28 -26.75
CA VAL A 416 0.99 1.02 -26.50
C VAL A 416 2.49 1.26 -26.55
N LYS A 417 3.21 0.79 -25.52
CA LYS A 417 4.68 0.85 -25.53
C LYS A 417 5.25 -0.30 -26.33
N ASP A 418 6.45 -0.09 -26.84
CA ASP A 418 7.14 -1.12 -27.61
C ASP A 418 7.49 -2.32 -26.71
N GLY A 419 7.14 -3.52 -27.15
CA GLY A 419 7.34 -4.77 -26.40
C GLY A 419 6.27 -5.09 -25.34
N GLU A 420 5.25 -4.25 -25.14
CA GLU A 420 4.11 -4.56 -24.26
C GLU A 420 3.32 -5.77 -24.77
N TYR A 421 2.82 -6.58 -23.84
CA TYR A 421 2.03 -7.77 -24.09
C TYR A 421 1.12 -8.07 -22.90
N GLN A 422 0.31 -9.13 -22.96
CA GLN A 422 -0.51 -9.57 -21.84
C GLN A 422 -0.32 -11.04 -21.54
N TYR A 423 -0.26 -11.36 -20.25
CA TYR A 423 -0.19 -12.72 -19.71
C TYR A 423 -1.44 -13.01 -18.88
N TRP A 424 -2.00 -14.20 -18.97
CA TRP A 424 -2.99 -14.67 -18.00
C TRP A 424 -2.94 -16.18 -17.84
N HIS A 425 -3.59 -16.66 -16.79
CA HIS A 425 -3.93 -18.07 -16.66
C HIS A 425 -5.40 -18.23 -16.33
N TRP A 426 -5.92 -19.41 -16.63
CA TRP A 426 -7.34 -19.73 -16.49
C TRP A 426 -7.57 -21.23 -16.36
N ALA A 427 -8.59 -21.61 -15.61
CA ALA A 427 -9.14 -22.95 -15.58
C ALA A 427 -10.63 -22.97 -15.95
N PHE A 428 -11.09 -24.04 -16.60
CA PHE A 428 -12.44 -24.12 -17.16
C PHE A 428 -13.57 -23.94 -16.14
N TRP A 429 -13.31 -24.26 -14.87
CA TRP A 429 -14.28 -24.16 -13.78
C TRP A 429 -14.39 -22.74 -13.20
N GLU A 430 -13.50 -21.82 -13.56
CA GLU A 430 -13.53 -20.41 -13.13
C GLU A 430 -14.55 -19.56 -13.90
N GLY A 431 -15.17 -20.13 -14.95
CA GLY A 431 -16.12 -19.41 -15.79
C GLY A 431 -15.41 -18.31 -16.58
N SER A 432 -15.90 -17.07 -16.50
CA SER A 432 -15.37 -15.93 -17.26
C SER A 432 -14.27 -15.14 -16.53
N GLY A 433 -13.99 -15.44 -15.26
CA GLY A 433 -12.91 -14.79 -14.52
C GLY A 433 -11.55 -15.27 -15.00
N ILE A 434 -10.60 -14.37 -15.20
CA ILE A 434 -9.19 -14.70 -15.49
C ILE A 434 -8.28 -14.01 -14.49
N PHE A 435 -7.11 -14.59 -14.24
CA PHE A 435 -6.03 -13.94 -13.50
C PHE A 435 -4.96 -13.50 -14.50
N HIS A 436 -4.63 -12.22 -14.53
CA HIS A 436 -3.80 -11.63 -15.58
C HIS A 436 -2.72 -10.71 -15.04
N TRP A 437 -1.69 -10.49 -15.86
CA TRP A 437 -0.53 -9.67 -15.57
C TRP A 437 0.01 -8.99 -16.84
N GLU A 438 0.68 -7.85 -16.67
CA GLU A 438 1.29 -7.10 -17.77
C GLU A 438 2.54 -7.82 -18.34
N SER A 439 3.14 -8.76 -17.59
CA SER A 439 4.31 -9.51 -18.02
C SER A 439 4.49 -10.84 -17.28
N ALA A 440 5.38 -11.70 -17.79
CA ALA A 440 5.77 -12.95 -17.14
C ALA A 440 6.55 -12.64 -15.85
N ARG A 441 7.27 -11.53 -15.84
CA ARG A 441 7.94 -11.03 -14.65
C ARG A 441 6.97 -10.66 -13.54
N ASP A 442 5.86 -10.01 -13.87
CA ASP A 442 4.85 -9.62 -12.89
C ASP A 442 4.15 -10.85 -12.30
N LEU A 443 3.86 -11.88 -13.11
CA LEU A 443 3.42 -13.18 -12.60
C LEU A 443 4.40 -13.74 -11.57
N VAL A 444 5.69 -13.83 -11.92
CA VAL A 444 6.70 -14.44 -11.05
C VAL A 444 6.87 -13.63 -9.76
N CYS A 445 6.81 -12.29 -9.83
CA CYS A 445 6.76 -11.43 -8.66
C CYS A 445 5.54 -11.75 -7.78
N SER A 446 4.34 -11.83 -8.35
CA SER A 446 3.10 -12.18 -7.65
C SER A 446 3.20 -13.54 -6.94
N CYS A 447 3.73 -14.56 -7.62
CA CYS A 447 3.96 -15.87 -7.02
C CYS A 447 5.00 -15.83 -5.89
N GLY A 448 6.08 -15.06 -6.04
CA GLY A 448 7.09 -14.87 -5.01
C GLY A 448 6.54 -14.19 -3.76
N GLU A 449 5.69 -13.18 -3.96
CA GLU A 449 4.99 -12.48 -2.88
C GLU A 449 4.06 -13.41 -2.11
N GLU A 450 3.29 -14.24 -2.81
CA GLU A 450 2.35 -15.21 -2.22
C GLU A 450 3.06 -16.15 -1.23
N VAL A 451 4.17 -16.77 -1.62
CA VAL A 451 4.87 -17.71 -0.74
C VAL A 451 5.62 -17.03 0.41
N GLU A 452 6.15 -15.83 0.18
CA GLU A 452 6.74 -15.05 1.25
C GLU A 452 5.69 -14.64 2.29
N GLU A 453 4.46 -14.30 1.86
CA GLU A 453 3.33 -14.03 2.75
C GLU A 453 2.96 -15.28 3.57
N MET A 454 2.83 -16.44 2.93
CA MET A 454 2.48 -17.68 3.63
C MET A 454 3.49 -18.03 4.74
N ILE A 455 4.78 -17.88 4.47
CA ILE A 455 5.85 -18.11 5.45
C ILE A 455 5.74 -17.13 6.62
N GLU A 456 5.54 -15.84 6.32
CA GLU A 456 5.44 -14.80 7.35
C GLU A 456 4.22 -14.99 8.26
N MET A 457 3.10 -15.44 7.70
CA MET A 457 1.86 -15.69 8.44
C MET A 457 1.84 -17.05 9.15
N GLY A 458 2.80 -17.94 8.86
CA GLY A 458 2.76 -19.31 9.36
C GLY A 458 1.56 -20.09 8.84
N ILE A 459 1.06 -19.74 7.66
CA ILE A 459 -0.02 -20.46 6.99
C ILE A 459 0.58 -21.76 6.44
N GLU A 460 0.16 -22.89 6.98
CA GLU A 460 0.34 -24.18 6.32
C GLU A 460 -0.86 -24.44 5.42
N GLU A 461 -0.62 -24.79 4.16
CA GLU A 461 -1.66 -25.24 3.25
C GLU A 461 -2.27 -26.57 3.77
N ASP A 462 -3.60 -26.66 3.84
CA ASP A 462 -4.33 -27.89 4.14
C ASP A 462 -4.15 -28.88 2.98
N TRP A 463 -3.02 -29.61 3.01
CA TRP A 463 -2.71 -30.63 2.03
C TRP A 463 -3.38 -31.95 2.41
N GLU A 464 -4.40 -32.35 1.66
CA GLU A 464 -4.90 -33.73 1.65
C GLU A 464 -4.10 -34.56 0.64
N SER A 465 -3.54 -35.69 1.07
CA SER A 465 -2.88 -36.60 0.14
C SER A 465 -3.90 -37.15 -0.85
N CYS A 466 -3.71 -36.90 -2.13
CA CYS A 466 -4.48 -37.55 -3.18
C CYS A 466 -4.03 -39.03 -3.31
N SER A 467 -4.33 -39.85 -2.29
CA SER A 467 -4.10 -41.29 -2.30
C SER A 467 -5.28 -42.08 -2.87
N ASP A 468 -6.40 -41.41 -3.17
CA ASP A 468 -7.68 -42.10 -3.40
C ASP A 468 -8.01 -42.32 -4.89
N LEU A 469 -7.09 -42.01 -5.81
CA LEU A 469 -7.28 -42.27 -7.25
C LEU A 469 -6.68 -43.60 -7.74
N ASP A 470 -5.94 -44.34 -6.90
CA ASP A 470 -5.31 -45.61 -7.29
C ASP A 470 -6.06 -46.87 -6.85
N SER A 471 -7.20 -46.77 -6.15
CA SER A 471 -8.00 -47.94 -5.72
C SER A 471 -9.20 -48.28 -6.63
N GLY A 472 -9.29 -47.68 -7.82
CA GLY A 472 -10.43 -47.77 -8.72
C GLY A 472 -10.21 -48.55 -10.03
N ALA A 473 -9.24 -49.47 -10.10
CA ALA A 473 -9.10 -50.37 -11.24
C ALA A 473 -8.46 -51.70 -10.82
N SER A 474 -9.30 -52.65 -10.41
CA SER A 474 -9.00 -54.08 -10.43
C SER A 474 -10.20 -54.85 -10.94
#